data_AF-A0A8J7FBH5-F1
#
_entry.id   AF-A0A8J7FBH5-F1
#
_cell.length_a   1.000
_cell.length_b   1.000
_cell.length_c   1.000
_cell.angle_alpha   90.00
_cell.angle_beta   90.00
_cell.angle_gamma   90.00
#
_symmetry.space_group_name_H-M   'P 1'
#
loop_
_entity.id
_entity.type
_entity.pdbx_description
1 polymer ?
#
loop_
_entity_poly.entity_id
_entity_poly.type
_entity_poly.pdbx_seq_one_letter_code
_entity_poly.pdbx_strand_id
1 'polypeptide(L)'
;MANKCRSKNKKKIRGWKRRIKHIQKWKQQNFNLGLNNFNYDYVKIWIHPWSSLGKPSPPLWYRRLILSAMFEIYHNWKKQLIERGEPFYLKIWLFHPRFSHSQVVAGIGERIDWYENVFPIPKNQYEPFPYSKYASNHYNLHDMTWELRIDDVEHYEKMDELTPQEVEVLQKTAYHITQTSDGDTLYAVWLGSVWVGDIQ
;
A
#
# COMPACT_ATOMS: atom_id res chain seq x y z
N MET A 1 12.85 -6.56 -56.20
CA MET A 1 12.02 -5.74 -55.28
C MET A 1 12.21 -6.26 -53.86
N ALA A 2 12.82 -5.49 -52.96
CA ALA A 2 13.19 -5.94 -51.62
C ALA A 2 12.05 -5.71 -50.61
N ASN A 3 11.50 -6.79 -50.05
CA ASN A 3 10.56 -6.74 -48.95
C ASN A 3 11.29 -6.35 -47.65
N LYS A 4 11.06 -5.12 -47.17
CA LYS A 4 11.53 -4.65 -45.87
C LYS A 4 10.60 -5.16 -44.77
N CYS A 5 10.97 -6.27 -44.14
CA CYS A 5 10.35 -6.74 -42.90
C CYS A 5 10.43 -5.65 -41.81
N ARG A 6 9.28 -5.11 -41.42
CA ARG A 6 9.13 -4.09 -40.38
C ARG A 6 9.38 -4.74 -39.00
N SER A 7 10.53 -4.50 -38.38
CA SER A 7 10.87 -5.10 -37.07
C SER A 7 9.92 -4.60 -35.97
N LYS A 8 8.91 -5.40 -35.60
CA LYS A 8 8.07 -5.17 -34.43
C LYS A 8 8.72 -5.85 -33.21
N ASN A 9 8.83 -5.11 -32.08
CA ASN A 9 9.04 -5.57 -30.67
C ASN A 9 10.34 -5.27 -29.89
N LYS A 10 11.42 -4.74 -30.46
CA LYS A 10 12.62 -4.40 -29.63
C LYS A 10 12.41 -3.22 -28.65
N LYS A 11 11.51 -2.26 -28.94
CA LYS A 11 11.24 -1.10 -28.07
C LYS A 11 10.48 -1.46 -26.78
N LYS A 12 9.48 -2.34 -26.86
CA LYS A 12 8.67 -2.75 -25.69
C LYS A 12 9.49 -3.51 -24.64
N ILE A 13 10.39 -4.39 -25.08
CA ILE A 13 11.30 -5.14 -24.20
C ILE A 13 12.27 -4.21 -23.46
N ARG A 14 12.86 -3.22 -24.15
CA ARG A 14 13.72 -2.21 -23.52
C ARG A 14 12.98 -1.37 -22.48
N GLY A 15 11.73 -1.01 -22.74
CA GLY A 15 10.88 -0.27 -21.80
C GLY A 15 10.65 -1.03 -20.49
N TRP A 16 10.39 -2.34 -20.56
CA TRP A 16 10.21 -3.16 -19.36
C TRP A 16 11.50 -3.40 -18.59
N LYS A 17 12.62 -3.62 -19.27
CA LYS A 17 13.95 -3.70 -18.61
C LYS A 17 14.25 -2.43 -17.80
N ARG A 18 13.98 -1.25 -18.38
CA ARG A 18 14.14 0.04 -17.67
C ARG A 18 13.23 0.11 -16.43
N ARG A 19 11.97 -0.31 -16.56
CA ARG A 19 11.01 -0.33 -15.44
C ARG A 19 11.47 -1.28 -14.33
N ILE A 20 12.01 -2.45 -14.65
CA ILE A 20 12.57 -3.37 -13.64
C ILE A 20 13.76 -2.72 -12.93
N LYS A 21 14.63 -2.00 -13.66
CA LYS A 21 15.74 -1.23 -13.06
C LYS A 21 15.25 -0.14 -12.11
N HIS A 22 14.09 0.48 -12.38
CA HIS A 22 13.50 1.45 -11.45
C HIS A 22 13.07 0.80 -10.13
N ILE A 23 12.53 -0.43 -10.13
CA ILE A 23 12.26 -1.17 -8.89
C ILE A 23 13.55 -1.38 -8.11
N GLN A 24 14.62 -1.83 -8.78
CA GLN A 24 15.90 -2.08 -8.11
C GLN A 24 16.49 -0.80 -7.51
N LYS A 25 16.43 0.32 -8.23
CA LYS A 25 16.86 1.62 -7.70
C LYS A 25 16.02 2.05 -6.50
N TRP A 26 14.69 1.97 -6.62
CA TRP A 26 13.76 2.29 -5.53
C TRP A 26 14.02 1.42 -4.30
N LYS A 27 14.22 0.11 -4.48
CA LYS A 27 14.59 -0.81 -3.41
C LYS A 27 15.88 -0.37 -2.72
N GLN A 28 16.95 -0.15 -3.48
CA GLN A 28 18.25 0.25 -2.94
C GLN A 28 18.17 1.55 -2.13
N GLN A 29 17.37 2.52 -2.59
CA GLN A 29 17.18 3.80 -1.89
C GLN A 29 16.44 3.66 -0.54
N ASN A 30 15.64 2.62 -0.38
CA ASN A 30 14.81 2.40 0.81
C ASN A 30 15.22 1.14 1.59
N PHE A 31 16.38 0.54 1.25
CA PHE A 31 16.75 -0.76 1.78
C PHE A 31 17.08 -0.67 3.27
N ASN A 32 17.76 0.39 3.70
CA ASN A 32 18.12 0.61 5.09
C ASN A 32 17.04 1.38 5.82
N LEU A 33 16.80 1.02 7.08
CA LEU A 33 15.78 1.64 7.91
C LEU A 33 16.29 2.99 8.42
N GLY A 34 15.55 4.05 8.14
CA GLY A 34 15.83 5.41 8.60
C GLY A 34 14.81 5.88 9.63
N LEU A 35 14.81 5.28 10.84
CA LEU A 35 14.06 5.82 11.97
C LEU A 35 14.59 7.22 12.31
N ASN A 36 13.95 8.24 11.74
CA ASN A 36 14.26 9.64 12.01
C ASN A 36 13.78 10.02 13.42
N ASN A 37 13.92 11.29 13.81
CA ASN A 37 13.47 11.84 15.10
C ASN A 37 11.97 11.63 15.44
N PHE A 38 11.19 11.04 14.52
CA PHE A 38 9.77 10.78 14.68
C PHE A 38 9.45 9.34 15.09
N ASN A 39 10.45 8.48 15.28
CA ASN A 39 10.30 7.09 15.71
C ASN A 39 9.54 6.19 14.70
N TYR A 40 9.53 6.53 13.42
CA TYR A 40 8.97 5.70 12.37
C TYR A 40 9.69 5.90 11.04
N ASP A 41 9.47 4.96 10.13
CA ASP A 41 9.84 5.07 8.72
C ASP A 41 8.81 4.31 7.86
N TYR A 42 8.64 4.74 6.62
CA TYR A 42 7.77 4.04 5.67
C TYR A 42 8.28 4.16 4.24
N VAL A 43 8.00 3.13 3.43
CA VAL A 43 8.34 3.12 2.00
C VAL A 43 7.07 3.11 1.15
N LYS A 44 6.76 4.25 0.54
CA LYS A 44 5.70 4.35 -0.48
C LYS A 44 6.21 3.90 -1.86
N ILE A 45 5.33 3.32 -2.69
CA ILE A 45 5.66 2.93 -4.06
C ILE A 45 5.71 4.17 -4.96
N TRP A 46 6.84 4.89 -4.94
CA TRP A 46 7.10 6.06 -5.78
C TRP A 46 7.84 5.70 -7.07
N ILE A 47 7.28 4.74 -7.81
CA ILE A 47 7.85 4.24 -9.06
C ILE A 47 7.08 4.79 -10.26
N HIS A 48 7.69 5.72 -10.98
CA HIS A 48 7.12 6.29 -12.20
C HIS A 48 6.95 5.21 -13.30
N PRO A 49 5.84 5.19 -14.06
CA PRO A 49 4.74 6.17 -14.10
C PRO A 49 3.57 5.89 -13.15
N TRP A 50 3.63 4.83 -12.36
CA TRP A 50 2.46 4.36 -11.59
C TRP A 50 2.23 5.13 -10.29
N SER A 51 3.21 5.93 -9.86
CA SER A 51 3.07 6.85 -8.74
C SER A 51 2.46 8.21 -9.13
N SER A 52 2.16 8.43 -10.41
CA SER A 52 1.54 9.68 -10.88
C SER A 52 0.02 9.63 -10.76
N LEU A 53 -0.60 10.74 -10.36
CA LEU A 53 -2.06 10.89 -10.27
C LEU A 53 -2.76 10.47 -11.57
N GLY A 54 -3.87 9.75 -11.42
CA GLY A 54 -4.71 9.30 -12.55
C GLY A 54 -4.09 8.23 -13.46
N LYS A 55 -2.93 7.65 -13.12
CA LYS A 55 -2.35 6.56 -13.90
C LYS A 55 -2.92 5.20 -13.47
N PRO A 56 -3.16 4.29 -14.43
CA PRO A 56 -3.65 2.96 -14.11
C PRO A 56 -2.62 2.22 -13.28
N SER A 57 -3.10 1.37 -12.36
CA SER A 57 -2.22 0.50 -11.59
C SER A 57 -1.37 -0.39 -12.51
N PRO A 58 -0.13 -0.76 -12.10
CA PRO A 58 0.74 -1.60 -12.91
C PRO A 58 0.09 -2.95 -13.24
N PRO A 59 0.53 -3.64 -14.30
CA PRO A 59 0.06 -5.01 -14.56
C PRO A 59 0.48 -5.95 -13.42
N LEU A 60 -0.30 -7.00 -13.19
CA LEU A 60 -0.17 -7.87 -12.02
C LEU A 60 1.24 -8.46 -11.85
N TRP A 61 1.86 -8.94 -12.93
CA TRP A 61 3.23 -9.47 -12.87
C TRP A 61 4.26 -8.43 -12.38
N TYR A 62 4.04 -7.14 -12.67
CA TYR A 62 4.92 -6.07 -12.23
C TYR A 62 4.65 -5.69 -10.76
N ARG A 63 3.38 -5.77 -10.32
CA ARG A 63 3.02 -5.67 -8.90
C ARG A 63 3.74 -6.72 -8.07
N ARG A 64 3.80 -7.97 -8.56
CA ARG A 64 4.54 -9.07 -7.91
C ARG A 64 6.04 -8.76 -7.79
N LEU A 65 6.66 -8.14 -8.80
CA LEU A 65 8.06 -7.70 -8.68
C LEU A 65 8.26 -6.58 -7.65
N ILE A 66 7.31 -5.65 -7.54
CA ILE A 66 7.35 -4.62 -6.49
C ILE A 66 7.19 -5.28 -5.12
N LEU A 67 6.23 -6.19 -4.96
CA LEU A 67 5.98 -6.91 -3.71
C LEU A 67 7.21 -7.72 -3.29
N SER A 68 7.89 -8.38 -4.23
CA SER A 68 9.18 -9.03 -3.96
C SER A 68 10.21 -8.08 -3.36
N ALA A 69 10.35 -6.87 -3.92
CA ALA A 69 11.25 -5.87 -3.36
C ALA A 69 10.78 -5.34 -1.99
N MET A 70 9.47 -5.27 -1.73
CA MET A 70 8.92 -4.94 -0.41
C MET A 70 9.26 -6.00 0.64
N PHE A 71 9.17 -7.29 0.29
CA PHE A 71 9.62 -8.39 1.17
C PHE A 71 11.11 -8.27 1.51
N GLU A 72 11.96 -7.99 0.52
CA GLU A 72 13.40 -7.78 0.77
C GLU A 72 13.67 -6.60 1.72
N ILE A 73 12.97 -5.48 1.54
CA ILE A 73 13.06 -4.31 2.44
C ILE A 73 12.58 -4.71 3.84
N TYR A 74 11.42 -5.35 3.93
CA TYR A 74 10.83 -5.82 5.19
C TYR A 74 11.83 -6.67 5.98
N HIS A 75 12.43 -7.70 5.36
CA HIS A 75 13.36 -8.58 6.05
C HIS A 75 14.61 -7.84 6.52
N ASN A 76 15.13 -6.92 5.71
CA ASN A 76 16.29 -6.11 6.11
C ASN A 76 15.96 -5.15 7.25
N TRP A 77 14.77 -4.54 7.24
CA TRP A 77 14.29 -3.69 8.32
C TRP A 77 14.04 -4.49 9.60
N LYS A 78 13.44 -5.69 9.50
CA LYS A 78 13.24 -6.61 10.65
C LYS A 78 14.58 -6.93 11.32
N LYS A 79 15.61 -7.24 10.54
CA LYS A 79 16.97 -7.48 11.06
C LYS A 79 17.50 -6.27 11.83
N GLN A 80 17.42 -5.07 11.24
CA GLN A 80 17.90 -3.83 11.89
C GLN A 80 17.11 -3.47 13.15
N LEU A 81 15.81 -3.74 13.18
CA LEU A 81 14.97 -3.51 14.36
C LEU A 81 15.27 -4.50 15.49
N ILE A 82 15.46 -5.79 15.16
CA ILE A 82 15.87 -6.81 16.14
C ILE A 82 17.23 -6.45 16.77
N GLU A 83 18.20 -6.00 15.95
CA GLU A 83 19.52 -5.57 16.44
C GLU A 83 19.46 -4.37 17.40
N ARG A 84 18.42 -3.52 17.30
CA ARG A 84 18.21 -2.39 18.22
C ARG A 84 17.66 -2.83 19.58
N GLY A 85 16.98 -3.98 19.65
CA GLY A 85 16.52 -4.57 20.92
C GLY A 85 15.29 -3.88 21.55
N GLU A 86 14.56 -3.05 20.81
CA GLU A 86 13.35 -2.37 21.29
C GLU A 86 12.09 -2.97 20.64
N PRO A 87 10.91 -2.87 21.28
CA PRO A 87 9.64 -3.21 20.65
C PRO A 87 9.41 -2.36 19.40
N PHE A 88 8.86 -2.99 18.36
CA PHE A 88 8.59 -2.32 17.09
C PHE A 88 7.31 -2.83 16.44
N TYR A 89 6.68 -1.94 15.68
CA TYR A 89 5.75 -2.27 14.62
C TYR A 89 6.53 -2.41 13.33
N LEU A 90 6.35 -3.49 12.58
CA LEU A 90 6.85 -3.62 11.22
C LEU A 90 5.86 -4.44 10.40
N LYS A 91 5.18 -3.81 9.43
CA LYS A 91 4.17 -4.50 8.60
C LYS A 91 4.28 -4.11 7.13
N ILE A 92 3.83 -5.00 6.25
CA ILE A 92 3.52 -4.67 4.86
C ILE A 92 2.05 -4.31 4.76
N TRP A 93 1.73 -3.12 4.25
CA TRP A 93 0.37 -2.74 3.92
C TRP A 93 0.15 -2.94 2.43
N LEU A 94 -0.66 -3.93 2.05
CA LEU A 94 -0.95 -4.26 0.66
C LEU A 94 -2.36 -3.82 0.28
N PHE A 95 -2.47 -2.73 -0.47
CA PHE A 95 -3.74 -2.10 -0.82
C PHE A 95 -4.36 -2.74 -2.08
N HIS A 96 -5.68 -2.94 -2.03
CA HIS A 96 -6.47 -3.44 -3.15
C HIS A 96 -7.80 -2.67 -3.27
N PRO A 97 -8.15 -2.08 -4.44
CA PRO A 97 -7.46 -2.13 -5.73
C PRO A 97 -6.28 -1.16 -5.87
N ARG A 98 -6.09 -0.24 -4.92
CA ARG A 98 -5.10 0.87 -4.96
C ARG A 98 -3.65 0.43 -4.69
N PHE A 99 -3.13 -0.53 -5.45
CA PHE A 99 -1.82 -1.14 -5.20
C PHE A 99 -0.67 -0.13 -5.04
N SER A 100 -0.68 1.01 -5.74
CA SER A 100 0.34 2.06 -5.61
C SER A 100 0.41 2.69 -4.21
N HIS A 101 -0.63 2.54 -3.40
CA HIS A 101 -0.68 3.00 -2.01
C HIS A 101 0.01 2.05 -1.04
N SER A 102 0.40 0.84 -1.49
CA SER A 102 1.04 -0.17 -0.65
C SER A 102 2.39 0.28 -0.11
N GLN A 103 2.72 -0.15 1.10
CA GLN A 103 3.87 0.34 1.87
C GLN A 103 4.52 -0.75 2.69
N VAL A 104 5.80 -0.57 3.01
CA VAL A 104 6.46 -1.20 4.16
C VAL A 104 6.53 -0.13 5.24
N VAL A 105 6.10 -0.43 6.46
CA VAL A 105 5.95 0.56 7.53
C VAL A 105 6.57 0.04 8.80
N ALA A 106 7.42 0.86 9.43
CA ALA A 106 8.05 0.58 10.71
C ALA A 106 7.78 1.71 11.71
N GLY A 107 7.58 1.36 12.98
CA GLY A 107 7.41 2.34 14.07
C GLY A 107 7.92 1.78 15.40
N ILE A 108 8.40 2.65 16.27
CA ILE A 108 8.82 2.33 17.65
C ILE A 108 8.16 3.30 18.64
N GLY A 109 8.14 2.94 19.92
CA GLY A 109 7.52 3.74 20.98
C GLY A 109 6.03 4.00 20.68
N GLU A 110 5.57 5.24 20.87
CA GLU A 110 4.17 5.64 20.66
C GLU A 110 3.66 5.40 19.22
N ARG A 111 4.56 5.22 18.25
CA ARG A 111 4.17 4.92 16.86
C ARG A 111 3.59 3.52 16.71
N ILE A 112 3.90 2.59 17.62
CA ILE A 112 3.37 1.23 17.59
C ILE A 112 1.85 1.29 17.71
N ASP A 113 1.35 1.91 18.78
CA ASP A 113 -0.09 2.03 19.02
C ASP A 113 -0.79 2.81 17.92
N TRP A 114 -0.15 3.87 17.41
CA TRP A 114 -0.70 4.62 16.29
C TRP A 114 -0.92 3.72 15.07
N TYR A 115 0.11 2.98 14.65
CA TYR A 115 0.05 2.13 13.46
C TYR A 115 -0.88 0.93 13.58
N GLU A 116 -1.07 0.38 14.77
CA GLU A 116 -2.06 -0.70 15.00
C GLU A 116 -3.50 -0.23 14.78
N ASN A 117 -3.75 1.07 14.92
CA ASN A 117 -5.09 1.66 14.86
C ASN A 117 -5.34 2.51 13.59
N VAL A 118 -4.42 2.55 12.63
CA VAL A 118 -4.57 3.37 11.40
C VAL A 118 -5.77 2.95 10.56
N PHE A 119 -6.06 1.66 10.46
CA PHE A 119 -7.12 1.17 9.59
C PHE A 119 -8.27 0.55 10.40
N PRO A 120 -9.53 0.86 10.07
CA PRO A 120 -10.67 0.22 10.71
C PRO A 120 -10.74 -1.29 10.43
N ILE A 121 -11.28 -2.01 11.41
CA ILE A 121 -11.57 -3.44 11.30
C ILE A 121 -12.95 -3.64 10.67
N PRO A 122 -13.09 -4.46 9.62
CA PRO A 122 -14.41 -4.78 9.07
C PRO A 122 -15.23 -5.61 10.07
N LYS A 123 -16.38 -5.09 10.50
CA LYS A 123 -17.24 -5.76 11.52
C LYS A 123 -17.93 -7.03 10.98
N ASN A 124 -18.39 -7.00 9.73
CA ASN A 124 -19.25 -8.04 9.15
C ASN A 124 -18.74 -8.57 7.80
N GLN A 125 -17.46 -8.37 7.50
CA GLN A 125 -16.85 -8.88 6.28
C GLN A 125 -15.61 -9.70 6.61
N TYR A 126 -15.61 -10.91 6.10
CA TYR A 126 -14.45 -11.78 6.10
C TYR A 126 -14.14 -12.14 4.66
N GLU A 127 -13.06 -11.58 4.15
CA GLU A 127 -12.43 -12.05 2.92
C GLU A 127 -11.14 -12.77 3.33
N PRO A 128 -10.78 -13.91 2.71
CA PRO A 128 -9.45 -14.46 2.87
C PRO A 128 -8.43 -13.69 2.02
N PHE A 129 -7.17 -13.65 2.45
CA PHE A 129 -6.11 -13.04 1.66
C PHE A 129 -6.03 -13.68 0.25
N PRO A 130 -5.98 -12.89 -0.85
CA PRO A 130 -6.04 -13.43 -2.21
C PRO A 130 -4.67 -14.00 -2.67
N TYR A 131 -4.23 -15.11 -2.07
CA TYR A 131 -2.92 -15.73 -2.31
C TYR A 131 -2.61 -15.95 -3.79
N SER A 132 -3.54 -16.52 -4.56
CA SER A 132 -3.34 -16.82 -5.99
C SER A 132 -3.07 -15.57 -6.84
N LYS A 133 -3.63 -14.42 -6.45
CA LYS A 133 -3.45 -13.14 -7.14
C LYS A 133 -2.02 -12.65 -7.00
N TYR A 134 -1.43 -12.77 -5.82
CA TYR A 134 -0.10 -12.25 -5.53
C TYR A 134 1.01 -13.30 -5.50
N ALA A 135 0.72 -14.58 -5.74
CA ALA A 135 1.71 -15.65 -5.78
C ALA A 135 2.86 -15.37 -6.78
N SER A 136 4.09 -15.64 -6.35
CA SER A 136 5.32 -15.49 -7.12
C SER A 136 6.39 -16.45 -6.60
N ASN A 137 7.39 -16.77 -7.43
CA ASN A 137 8.52 -17.61 -7.03
C ASN A 137 9.64 -16.81 -6.33
N HIS A 138 9.44 -15.50 -6.10
CA HIS A 138 10.47 -14.62 -5.54
C HIS A 138 10.29 -14.34 -4.03
N TYR A 139 9.17 -14.74 -3.46
CA TYR A 139 8.82 -14.59 -2.04
C TYR A 139 7.71 -15.60 -1.71
N ASN A 140 7.54 -15.91 -0.43
CA ASN A 140 6.46 -16.77 0.02
C ASN A 140 5.45 -15.96 0.86
N LEU A 141 4.22 -15.87 0.36
CA LEU A 141 3.14 -15.15 1.04
C LEU A 141 2.73 -15.80 2.37
N HIS A 142 3.01 -17.10 2.52
CA HIS A 142 2.73 -17.85 3.74
C HIS A 142 3.76 -17.63 4.85
N ASP A 143 4.85 -16.90 4.56
CA ASP A 143 5.78 -16.44 5.61
C ASP A 143 5.16 -15.32 6.46
N MET A 144 4.02 -14.77 6.05
CA MET A 144 3.29 -13.71 6.72
C MET A 144 1.87 -14.14 7.10
N THR A 145 1.41 -13.64 8.25
CA THR A 145 -0.02 -13.59 8.56
C THR A 145 -0.60 -12.32 7.96
N TRP A 146 -1.73 -12.43 7.28
CA TRP A 146 -2.39 -11.30 6.62
C TRP A 146 -3.73 -11.00 7.27
N GLU A 147 -3.87 -9.79 7.78
CA GLU A 147 -5.11 -9.30 8.39
C GLU A 147 -5.85 -8.34 7.44
N LEU A 148 -7.16 -8.52 7.32
CA LEU A 148 -8.02 -7.64 6.52
C LEU A 148 -8.34 -6.36 7.30
N ARG A 149 -8.16 -5.22 6.64
CA ARG A 149 -8.51 -3.89 7.12
C ARG A 149 -9.21 -3.08 6.03
N ILE A 150 -9.96 -2.05 6.44
CA ILE A 150 -10.67 -1.16 5.52
C ILE A 150 -9.70 -0.08 5.00
N ASP A 151 -9.68 0.10 3.69
CA ASP A 151 -9.07 1.23 3.02
C ASP A 151 -10.15 2.30 2.79
N ASP A 152 -10.22 3.33 3.62
CA ASP A 152 -11.27 4.34 3.59
C ASP A 152 -10.76 5.75 3.25
N VAL A 153 -11.71 6.67 3.14
CA VAL A 153 -11.50 8.12 3.19
C VAL A 153 -12.62 8.72 4.03
N GLU A 154 -12.24 9.68 4.85
CA GLU A 154 -13.16 10.45 5.67
C GLU A 154 -13.48 11.78 4.98
N HIS A 155 -14.74 12.17 5.04
CA HIS A 155 -15.24 13.46 4.60
C HIS A 155 -16.04 14.11 5.73
N TYR A 156 -15.74 15.38 6.02
CA TYR A 156 -16.38 16.17 7.06
C TYR A 156 -17.32 17.17 6.41
N GLU A 157 -18.61 17.10 6.74
CA GLU A 157 -19.65 17.89 6.06
C GLU A 157 -19.36 19.40 6.07
N LYS A 158 -19.08 19.96 7.25
CA LYS A 158 -18.82 21.38 7.42
C LYS A 158 -17.38 21.73 7.12
N MET A 159 -16.43 20.93 7.60
CA MET A 159 -15.00 21.24 7.44
C MET A 159 -14.55 21.15 5.96
N ASP A 160 -15.08 20.20 5.19
CA ASP A 160 -14.80 20.10 3.75
C ASP A 160 -15.73 20.96 2.89
N GLU A 161 -16.64 21.73 3.51
CA GLU A 161 -17.63 22.61 2.85
C GLU A 161 -18.48 21.87 1.79
N LEU A 162 -18.95 20.67 2.14
CA LEU A 162 -19.65 19.80 1.20
C LEU A 162 -20.99 20.39 0.73
N THR A 163 -21.26 20.27 -0.56
CA THR A 163 -22.54 20.66 -1.13
C THR A 163 -23.65 19.69 -0.72
N PRO A 164 -24.94 20.10 -0.73
CA PRO A 164 -26.04 19.19 -0.43
C PRO A 164 -26.09 17.94 -1.33
N GLN A 165 -25.60 18.05 -2.57
CA GLN A 165 -25.53 16.93 -3.50
C GLN A 165 -24.43 15.92 -3.11
N GLU A 166 -23.27 16.41 -2.68
CA GLU A 166 -22.19 15.55 -2.17
C GLU A 166 -22.60 14.85 -0.88
N VAL A 167 -23.28 15.57 0.02
CA VAL A 167 -23.85 14.99 1.24
C VAL A 167 -24.84 13.88 0.90
N GLU A 168 -25.76 14.08 -0.05
CA GLU A 168 -26.71 13.04 -0.46
C GLU A 168 -25.99 11.79 -1.01
N VAL A 169 -24.91 11.97 -1.77
CA VAL A 169 -24.08 10.87 -2.27
C VAL A 169 -23.38 10.14 -1.12
N LEU A 170 -22.79 10.87 -0.17
CA LEU A 170 -22.08 10.29 0.96
C LEU A 170 -23.03 9.56 1.93
N GLN A 171 -24.22 10.08 2.16
CA GLN A 171 -25.25 9.39 2.96
C GLN A 171 -25.62 8.01 2.39
N LYS A 172 -25.49 7.82 1.07
CA LYS A 172 -25.79 6.54 0.39
C LYS A 172 -24.57 5.63 0.27
N THR A 173 -23.36 6.19 0.24
CA THR A 173 -22.13 5.45 -0.07
C THR A 173 -21.23 5.20 1.14
N ALA A 174 -21.35 6.01 2.20
CA ALA A 174 -20.60 5.82 3.42
C ALA A 174 -21.03 4.53 4.12
N TYR A 175 -20.05 3.74 4.58
CA TYR A 175 -20.33 2.55 5.38
C TYR A 175 -20.43 2.88 6.87
N HIS A 176 -19.99 4.08 7.26
CA HIS A 176 -20.03 4.58 8.62
C HIS A 176 -20.24 6.09 8.62
N ILE A 177 -21.15 6.55 9.46
CA ILE A 177 -21.49 7.97 9.62
C ILE A 177 -21.44 8.26 11.12
N THR A 178 -20.79 9.35 11.53
CA THR A 178 -20.67 9.72 12.94
C THR A 178 -20.81 11.22 13.12
N GLN A 179 -21.46 11.62 14.20
CA GLN A 179 -21.50 13.03 14.62
C GLN A 179 -20.28 13.32 15.49
N THR A 180 -19.54 14.35 15.13
CA THR A 180 -18.38 14.81 15.91
C THR A 180 -18.82 15.65 17.10
N SER A 181 -17.94 15.85 18.08
CA SER A 181 -18.25 16.60 19.31
C SER A 181 -18.56 18.08 19.07
N ASP A 182 -18.04 18.66 17.99
CA ASP A 182 -18.31 20.01 17.50
C ASP A 182 -19.57 20.11 16.62
N GLY A 183 -20.28 19.00 16.44
CA GLY A 183 -21.55 18.92 15.72
C GLY A 183 -21.40 18.89 14.20
N ASP A 184 -20.25 18.46 13.67
CA ASP A 184 -20.06 18.12 12.26
C ASP A 184 -20.46 16.67 11.98
N THR A 185 -20.71 16.33 10.72
CA THR A 185 -20.96 14.95 10.28
C THR A 185 -19.73 14.41 9.56
N LEU A 186 -19.18 13.31 10.08
CA LEU A 186 -18.16 12.51 9.42
C LEU A 186 -18.81 11.40 8.58
N TYR A 187 -18.42 11.32 7.31
CA TYR A 187 -18.75 10.24 6.40
C TYR A 187 -17.50 9.44 6.04
N ALA A 188 -17.45 8.16 6.42
CA ALA A 188 -16.36 7.26 6.04
C ALA A 188 -16.79 6.39 4.83
N VAL A 189 -16.03 6.50 3.73
CA VAL A 189 -16.31 5.81 2.47
C VAL A 189 -15.30 4.70 2.22
N TRP A 190 -15.80 3.51 1.93
CA TRP A 190 -14.98 2.32 1.68
C TRP A 190 -14.40 2.38 0.27
N LEU A 191 -13.09 2.58 0.14
CA LEU A 191 -12.38 2.64 -1.15
C LEU A 191 -11.77 1.30 -1.58
N GLY A 192 -11.44 0.43 -0.61
CA GLY A 192 -10.95 -0.92 -0.86
C GLY A 192 -10.53 -1.66 0.41
N SER A 193 -9.67 -2.65 0.25
CA SER A 193 -9.10 -3.43 1.36
C SER A 193 -7.61 -3.14 1.50
N VAL A 194 -7.14 -3.03 2.73
CA VAL A 194 -5.71 -3.12 3.06
C VAL A 194 -5.45 -4.45 3.72
N TRP A 195 -4.53 -5.23 3.17
CA TRP A 195 -4.03 -6.43 3.82
C TRP A 195 -2.77 -6.07 4.59
N VAL A 196 -2.84 -6.20 5.92
CA VAL A 196 -1.74 -5.89 6.83
C VAL A 196 -0.99 -7.18 7.10
N GLY A 197 0.21 -7.31 6.53
CA GLY A 197 1.08 -8.48 6.59
C GLY A 197 2.17 -8.34 7.63
N ASP A 198 2.31 -9.36 8.47
CA ASP A 198 3.33 -9.44 9.52
C ASP A 198 3.95 -10.85 9.57
N ILE A 199 5.26 -10.90 9.82
CA ILE A 199 5.98 -12.14 10.11
C ILE A 199 6.01 -12.29 11.62
N GLN A 200 5.19 -13.20 12.14
CA GLN A 200 5.22 -13.61 13.55
C GLN A 200 6.59 -14.17 13.95
#